data_AF-W7XTT1-F1
#
_entry.id   AF-W7XTT1-F1
#
_cell.length_a   1.000
_cell.length_b   1.000
_cell.length_c   1.000
_cell.angle_alpha   90.00
_cell.angle_beta   90.00
_cell.angle_gamma   90.00
#
_symmetry.space_group_name_H-M   'P 1'
#
loop_
_entity.id
_entity.type
_entity.pdbx_description
1 polymer ?
#
loop_
_entity_poly.entity_id
_entity_poly.type
_entity_poly.pdbx_seq_one_letter_code
_entity_poly.pdbx_strand_id
1 'polypeptide(L)'
;MQLSELYLTMYRLKEALQILQRIEDRHKDSLKSIHCLIYEYMGRYYQQINQPPKAINYFKKAIFAIDSFEAHISNKVEVLLNISQLYADLGNTKQAYKYLLQSKQLNDSVFSSTSDRNKELFEIKNEYESQLRKHEATLKNQKLTMLEQEKSLWLLKLIIIASIFVFIEGGVVFYKVLVWNDDL
;
A
#
# COMPACT_ATOMS: atom_id res chain seq x y z
N MET A 1 24.39 -8.52 -15.98
CA MET A 1 23.43 -9.07 -14.99
C MET A 1 22.00 -8.95 -15.47
N GLN A 2 21.49 -7.76 -15.75
CA GLN A 2 20.13 -7.58 -16.30
C GLN A 2 19.89 -8.42 -17.57
N LEU A 3 20.91 -8.57 -18.43
CA LEU A 3 20.80 -9.42 -19.63
C LEU A 3 20.64 -10.92 -19.31
N SER A 4 21.30 -11.44 -18.27
CA SER A 4 21.14 -12.85 -17.88
C SER A 4 19.78 -13.08 -17.22
N GLU A 5 19.29 -12.13 -16.42
CA GLU A 5 17.93 -12.17 -15.86
C GLU A 5 16.88 -12.18 -16.97
N LEU A 6 17.00 -11.28 -17.95
CA LEU A 6 16.12 -11.24 -19.12
C LEU A 6 16.12 -12.60 -19.84
N TYR A 7 17.29 -13.19 -20.09
CA TYR A 7 17.35 -14.50 -20.72
C TYR A 7 16.72 -15.63 -19.90
N LEU A 8 16.82 -15.60 -18.56
CA LEU A 8 16.11 -16.55 -17.70
C LEU A 8 14.59 -16.38 -17.80
N THR A 9 14.09 -15.14 -17.82
CA THR A 9 12.64 -14.88 -18.00
C THR A 9 12.14 -15.31 -19.37
N MET A 10 12.97 -15.19 -20.41
CA MET A 10 12.66 -15.63 -21.78
C MET A 10 12.91 -17.13 -22.01
N TYR A 11 13.27 -17.91 -20.97
CA TYR A 11 13.65 -19.33 -21.08
C TYR A 11 14.82 -19.60 -22.07
N ARG A 12 15.66 -18.59 -22.32
CA ARG A 12 16.89 -18.70 -23.11
C ARG A 12 18.05 -19.16 -22.22
N LEU A 13 17.94 -20.41 -21.77
CA LEU A 13 18.75 -20.98 -20.69
C LEU A 13 20.25 -21.08 -21.05
N LYS A 14 20.58 -21.39 -22.31
CA LYS A 14 21.98 -21.51 -22.75
C LYS A 14 22.70 -20.16 -22.70
N GLU A 15 22.06 -19.12 -23.21
CA GLU A 15 22.61 -17.76 -23.26
C GLU A 15 22.71 -17.16 -21.85
N ALA A 16 21.71 -17.42 -21.00
CA ALA A 16 21.75 -17.05 -19.59
C ALA A 16 22.97 -17.69 -18.89
N LEU A 17 23.16 -19.01 -19.04
CA LEU A 17 24.28 -19.72 -18.42
C LEU A 17 25.63 -19.20 -18.92
N GLN A 18 25.79 -19.00 -20.23
CA GLN A 18 27.05 -18.52 -20.80
C GLN A 18 27.46 -17.16 -20.22
N ILE A 19 26.50 -16.25 -20.03
CA ILE A 19 26.75 -14.95 -19.40
C ILE A 19 27.11 -15.13 -17.92
N LEU A 20 26.35 -15.95 -17.18
CA LEU A 20 26.58 -16.15 -15.75
C LEU A 20 27.96 -16.76 -15.49
N GLN A 21 28.36 -17.79 -16.24
CA GLN A 21 29.69 -18.41 -16.13
C GLN A 21 30.80 -17.42 -16.46
N ARG A 22 30.68 -16.64 -17.54
CA ARG A 22 31.68 -15.63 -17.90
C ARG A 22 31.85 -14.53 -16.83
N ILE A 23 30.80 -14.21 -16.08
CA ILE A 23 30.89 -13.26 -14.97
C ILE A 23 31.53 -13.94 -13.75
N GLU A 24 31.13 -15.16 -13.43
CA GLU A 24 31.71 -15.96 -12.34
C GLU A 24 33.22 -16.18 -12.55
N ASP A 25 33.65 -16.57 -13.75
CA ASP A 25 35.05 -16.80 -14.09
C ASP A 25 35.92 -15.54 -13.92
N ARG A 26 35.38 -14.36 -14.25
CA ARG A 26 36.07 -13.07 -14.06
C ARG A 26 36.21 -12.65 -12.61
N HIS A 27 35.48 -13.29 -11.70
CA HIS A 27 35.42 -12.93 -10.29
C HIS A 27 35.65 -14.13 -9.36
N LYS A 28 36.15 -15.25 -9.89
CA LYS A 28 36.34 -16.50 -9.13
C LYS A 28 37.30 -16.36 -7.93
N ASP A 29 38.25 -15.43 -8.02
CA ASP A 29 39.36 -15.33 -7.07
C ASP A 29 38.97 -14.64 -5.75
N SER A 30 37.83 -13.94 -5.72
CA SER A 30 37.35 -13.33 -4.47
C SER A 30 35.84 -13.15 -4.46
N LEU A 31 35.23 -13.45 -3.31
CA LEU A 31 33.84 -13.11 -3.07
C LEU A 31 33.67 -11.58 -3.10
N LYS A 32 32.62 -11.13 -3.79
CA LYS A 32 32.29 -9.71 -4.02
C LYS A 32 30.77 -9.54 -3.99
N SER A 33 30.28 -8.33 -3.74
CA SER A 33 28.85 -8.00 -3.74
C SER A 33 28.11 -8.48 -5.02
N ILE A 34 28.78 -8.46 -6.18
CA ILE A 34 28.18 -8.99 -7.42
C ILE A 34 27.74 -10.46 -7.29
N HIS A 35 28.40 -11.26 -6.47
CA HIS A 35 28.06 -12.67 -6.28
C HIS A 35 26.68 -12.90 -5.67
N CYS A 36 26.11 -11.90 -4.96
CA CYS A 36 24.72 -11.96 -4.49
C CYS A 36 23.77 -12.30 -5.64
N LEU A 37 23.86 -11.53 -6.72
CA LEU A 37 22.99 -11.67 -7.88
C LEU A 37 23.44 -12.80 -8.81
N ILE A 38 24.74 -13.04 -8.99
CA ILE A 38 25.22 -14.16 -9.84
C ILE A 38 24.69 -15.49 -9.29
N TYR A 39 24.87 -15.72 -7.99
CA TYR A 39 24.47 -16.98 -7.38
C TYR A 39 22.95 -17.14 -7.32
N GLU A 40 22.21 -16.04 -7.12
CA GLU A 40 20.76 -16.05 -7.23
C GLU A 40 20.30 -16.52 -8.63
N TYR A 41 20.83 -15.90 -9.69
CA TYR A 41 20.47 -16.26 -11.06
C TYR A 41 20.92 -17.67 -11.45
N MET A 42 22.09 -18.11 -10.98
CA MET A 42 22.51 -19.52 -11.13
C MET A 42 21.53 -20.46 -10.43
N GLY A 43 21.05 -20.11 -9.24
CA GLY A 43 20.01 -20.85 -8.52
C GLY A 43 18.73 -20.99 -9.35
N ARG A 44 18.23 -19.87 -9.90
CA ARG A 44 17.04 -19.85 -10.78
C ARG A 44 17.26 -20.69 -12.04
N TYR A 45 18.43 -20.59 -12.68
CA TYR A 45 18.78 -21.42 -13.83
C TYR A 45 18.68 -22.93 -13.51
N TYR A 46 19.31 -23.37 -12.42
CA TYR A 46 19.27 -24.77 -12.01
C TYR A 46 17.86 -25.23 -11.60
N GLN A 47 17.04 -24.34 -11.06
CA GLN A 47 15.63 -24.60 -10.80
C GLN A 47 14.85 -24.80 -12.10
N GLN A 48 15.05 -23.95 -13.12
CA GLN A 48 14.37 -24.05 -14.42
C GLN A 48 14.74 -25.33 -15.20
N ILE A 49 15.97 -25.82 -15.09
CA ILE A 49 16.38 -27.11 -15.70
C ILE A 49 16.10 -28.32 -14.81
N ASN A 50 15.29 -28.15 -13.77
CA ASN A 50 14.88 -29.21 -12.84
C ASN A 50 16.06 -29.93 -12.15
N GLN A 51 17.06 -29.16 -11.70
CA GLN A 51 18.18 -29.65 -10.88
C GLN A 51 18.13 -29.06 -9.45
N PRO A 52 17.13 -29.45 -8.63
CA PRO A 52 16.85 -28.85 -7.32
C PRO A 52 18.07 -28.80 -6.37
N PRO A 53 18.89 -29.86 -6.21
CA PRO A 53 20.05 -29.81 -5.30
C PRO A 53 21.07 -28.72 -5.68
N LYS A 54 21.31 -28.53 -6.98
CA LYS A 54 22.22 -27.48 -7.45
C LYS A 54 21.62 -26.10 -7.24
N ALA A 55 20.33 -25.94 -7.54
CA ALA A 55 19.60 -24.69 -7.31
C ALA A 55 19.70 -24.25 -5.84
N ILE A 56 19.39 -25.16 -4.90
CA ILE A 56 19.50 -24.91 -3.46
C ILE A 56 20.93 -24.52 -3.06
N ASN A 57 21.94 -25.19 -3.61
CA ASN A 57 23.34 -24.86 -3.30
C ASN A 57 23.71 -23.43 -3.73
N TYR A 58 23.33 -23.03 -4.96
CA TYR A 58 23.58 -21.68 -5.45
C TYR A 58 22.76 -20.63 -4.68
N PHE A 59 21.50 -20.91 -4.35
CA PHE A 59 20.72 -20.02 -3.50
C PHE A 59 21.33 -19.83 -2.10
N LYS A 60 21.88 -20.89 -1.49
CA LYS A 60 22.63 -20.76 -0.22
C LYS A 60 23.88 -19.91 -0.36
N LYS A 61 24.63 -20.04 -1.46
CA LYS A 61 25.77 -19.16 -1.77
C LYS A 61 25.33 -17.71 -1.94
N ALA A 62 24.18 -17.47 -2.56
CA ALA A 62 23.60 -16.14 -2.70
C ALA A 62 23.30 -15.51 -1.33
N ILE A 63 22.63 -16.26 -0.43
CA ILE A 63 22.37 -15.82 0.94
C ILE A 63 23.67 -15.47 1.67
N PHE A 64 24.69 -16.34 1.58
CA PHE A 64 25.99 -16.08 2.20
C PHE A 64 26.64 -14.79 1.68
N ALA A 65 26.59 -14.55 0.37
CA ALA A 65 27.11 -13.32 -0.21
C ALA A 65 26.31 -12.09 0.24
N ILE A 66 24.97 -12.16 0.26
CA ILE A 66 24.10 -11.07 0.74
C ILE A 66 24.44 -10.72 2.19
N ASP A 67 24.59 -11.73 3.05
CA ASP A 67 24.92 -11.52 4.46
C ASP A 67 26.34 -10.99 4.66
N SER A 68 27.30 -11.36 3.80
CA SER A 68 28.69 -10.89 3.90
C SER A 68 28.88 -9.43 3.51
N PHE A 69 28.05 -8.91 2.60
CA PHE A 69 28.15 -7.53 2.10
C PHE A 69 27.01 -6.63 2.53
N GLU A 70 26.04 -7.15 3.29
CA GLU A 70 24.81 -6.46 3.69
C GLU A 70 24.09 -5.81 2.49
N ALA A 71 24.19 -6.45 1.33
CA ALA A 71 23.68 -5.92 0.05
C ALA A 71 22.58 -6.81 -0.49
N HIS A 72 21.62 -6.23 -1.21
CA HIS A 72 20.50 -6.95 -1.82
C HIS A 72 19.63 -7.73 -0.81
N ILE A 73 19.40 -7.17 0.38
CA ILE A 73 18.60 -7.80 1.45
C ILE A 73 17.18 -8.11 0.97
N SER A 74 16.60 -7.28 0.09
CA SER A 74 15.32 -7.54 -0.58
C SER A 74 15.34 -8.86 -1.36
N ASN A 75 16.42 -9.14 -2.09
CA ASN A 75 16.57 -10.37 -2.87
C ASN A 75 16.66 -11.61 -1.98
N LYS A 76 17.21 -11.49 -0.77
CA LYS A 76 17.29 -12.60 0.19
C LYS A 76 15.89 -13.14 0.54
N VAL A 77 14.86 -12.29 0.58
CA VAL A 77 13.46 -12.73 0.78
C VAL A 77 13.03 -13.70 -0.30
N GLU A 78 13.25 -13.34 -1.57
CA GLU A 78 12.88 -14.18 -2.72
C GLU A 78 13.73 -15.45 -2.81
N VAL A 79 15.03 -15.35 -2.54
CA VAL A 79 15.93 -16.51 -2.50
C VAL A 79 15.49 -17.54 -1.45
N LEU A 80 15.10 -17.09 -0.25
CA LEU A 80 14.57 -17.97 0.80
C LEU A 80 13.25 -18.63 0.38
N LEU A 81 12.37 -17.91 -0.31
CA LEU A 81 11.13 -18.45 -0.84
C LEU A 81 11.39 -19.53 -1.91
N ASN A 82 12.32 -19.30 -2.83
CA ASN A 82 12.70 -20.28 -3.85
C ASN A 82 13.28 -21.55 -3.23
N ILE A 83 14.13 -21.43 -2.20
CA ILE A 83 14.61 -22.60 -1.45
C ILE A 83 13.45 -23.35 -0.78
N SER A 84 12.50 -22.63 -0.18
CA SER A 84 11.32 -23.23 0.44
C SER A 84 10.52 -24.06 -0.56
N GLN A 85 10.22 -23.49 -1.73
CA GLN A 85 9.49 -24.18 -2.80
C GLN A 85 10.25 -25.44 -3.26
N LEU A 86 11.56 -25.34 -3.49
CA LEU A 86 12.36 -26.49 -3.90
C LEU A 86 12.35 -27.61 -2.86
N TYR A 87 12.38 -27.31 -1.56
CA TYR A 87 12.24 -28.35 -0.54
C TYR A 87 10.82 -28.93 -0.49
N ALA A 88 9.78 -28.14 -0.76
CA ALA A 88 8.41 -28.62 -0.84
C ALA A 88 8.25 -29.59 -2.02
N ASP A 89 8.80 -29.24 -3.19
CA ASP A 89 8.79 -30.08 -4.40
C ASP A 89 9.54 -31.41 -4.19
N LEU A 90 10.59 -31.39 -3.35
CA LEU A 90 11.33 -32.58 -2.92
C LEU A 90 10.64 -33.40 -1.81
N GLY A 91 9.45 -32.99 -1.35
CA GLY A 91 8.71 -33.64 -0.26
C GLY A 91 9.27 -33.38 1.15
N ASN A 92 10.23 -32.47 1.30
CA ASN A 92 10.81 -32.11 2.60
C ASN A 92 10.08 -30.92 3.23
N THR A 93 8.86 -31.16 3.69
CA THR A 93 7.98 -30.15 4.29
C THR A 93 8.61 -29.41 5.48
N LYS A 94 9.45 -30.11 6.27
CA LYS A 94 10.13 -29.51 7.43
C LYS A 94 11.09 -28.39 7.03
N GLN A 95 11.93 -28.64 6.02
CA GLN A 95 12.84 -27.60 5.54
C GLN A 95 12.09 -26.52 4.77
N ALA A 96 11.11 -26.89 3.96
CA ALA A 96 10.26 -25.93 3.25
C ALA A 96 9.65 -24.91 4.21
N TYR A 97 9.01 -25.37 5.29
CA TYR A 97 8.41 -24.51 6.31
C TYR A 97 9.44 -23.61 7.00
N LYS A 98 10.62 -24.15 7.34
CA LYS A 98 11.69 -23.36 7.98
C LYS A 98 12.13 -22.19 7.10
N TYR A 99 12.40 -22.43 5.82
CA TYR A 99 12.82 -21.39 4.88
C TYR A 99 11.70 -20.38 4.58
N LEU A 100 10.46 -20.83 4.52
CA LEU A 100 9.29 -19.96 4.37
C LEU A 100 9.16 -19.00 5.55
N LEU A 101 9.30 -19.51 6.78
CA LEU A 101 9.23 -18.70 7.99
C LEU A 101 10.35 -17.64 8.02
N GLN A 102 11.57 -18.03 7.65
CA GLN A 102 12.70 -17.10 7.54
C GLN A 102 12.44 -16.02 6.48
N SER A 103 11.90 -16.39 5.32
CA SER A 103 11.51 -15.44 4.26
C SER A 103 10.48 -14.45 4.77
N LYS A 104 9.43 -14.93 5.45
CA LYS A 104 8.37 -14.09 6.02
C LYS A 104 8.91 -13.13 7.09
N GLN A 105 9.71 -13.62 8.04
CA GLN A 105 10.30 -12.78 9.09
C GLN A 105 11.19 -11.68 8.50
N LEU A 106 12.00 -12.01 7.49
CA LEU A 106 12.82 -11.03 6.81
C LEU A 106 11.97 -10.04 6.01
N ASN A 107 10.96 -10.52 5.30
CA ASN A 107 10.02 -9.67 4.57
C ASN A 107 9.32 -8.68 5.50
N ASP A 108 8.89 -9.13 6.66
CA ASP A 108 8.26 -8.28 7.67
C ASP A 108 9.28 -7.25 8.20
N SER A 109 10.53 -7.66 8.47
CA SER A 109 11.57 -6.73 8.91
C SER A 109 11.96 -5.68 7.86
N VAL A 110 11.93 -6.05 6.58
CA VAL A 110 12.37 -5.18 5.46
C VAL A 110 11.22 -4.31 4.95
N PHE A 111 10.00 -4.84 4.91
CA PHE A 111 8.86 -4.27 4.20
C PHE A 111 7.61 -4.04 5.06
N SER A 112 7.51 -4.57 6.29
CA SER A 112 6.39 -4.20 7.15
C SER A 112 6.53 -2.77 7.67
N SER A 113 5.41 -2.20 8.11
CA SER A 113 5.21 -0.85 8.64
C SER A 113 6.09 -0.46 9.84
N THR A 114 7.01 -1.31 10.28
CA THR A 114 7.92 -1.09 11.42
C THR A 114 9.38 -0.89 11.02
N SER A 115 9.74 -0.99 9.73
CA SER A 115 11.09 -0.65 9.26
C SER A 115 11.35 0.85 9.42
N ASP A 116 12.38 1.23 10.18
CA ASP A 116 12.74 2.62 10.50
C ASP A 116 12.80 3.55 9.26
N ARG A 117 13.10 2.98 8.09
CA ARG A 117 13.21 3.71 6.82
C ARG A 117 11.86 4.10 6.20
N ASN A 118 10.78 3.37 6.51
CA ASN A 118 9.43 3.65 6.01
C ASN A 118 8.54 4.34 7.05
N LYS A 119 8.99 4.43 8.30
CA LYS A 119 8.25 5.09 9.39
C LYS A 119 7.94 6.55 9.07
N GLU A 120 8.94 7.30 8.58
CA GLU A 120 8.79 8.72 8.22
C GLU A 120 7.77 8.92 7.09
N LEU A 121 7.86 8.14 6.01
CA LEU A 121 6.91 8.20 4.90
C LEU A 121 5.48 7.84 5.35
N PHE A 122 5.35 6.89 6.27
CA PHE A 122 4.07 6.48 6.82
C PHE A 122 3.49 7.53 7.79
N GLU A 123 4.32 8.15 8.63
CA GLU A 123 3.91 9.26 9.51
C GLU A 123 3.41 10.45 8.68
N ILE A 124 4.12 10.81 7.61
CA ILE A 124 3.70 11.86 6.68
C ILE A 124 2.33 11.51 6.06
N LYS A 125 2.15 10.27 5.58
CA LYS A 125 0.88 9.82 5.00
C LYS A 125 -0.26 9.88 6.02
N ASN A 126 -0.04 9.38 7.23
CA ASN A 126 -1.06 9.35 8.28
C ASN A 126 -1.43 10.76 8.74
N GLU A 127 -0.45 11.66 8.87
CA GLU A 127 -0.68 13.06 9.22
C GLU A 127 -1.49 13.76 8.13
N TYR A 128 -1.19 13.52 6.85
CA TYR A 128 -1.99 14.02 5.74
C TYR A 128 -3.45 13.51 5.77
N GLU A 129 -3.66 12.22 5.99
CA GLU A 129 -5.02 11.64 6.13
C GLU A 129 -5.76 12.19 7.36
N SER A 130 -5.05 12.49 8.45
CA SER A 130 -5.59 13.13 9.65
C SER A 130 -6.02 14.58 9.36
N GLN A 131 -5.16 15.34 8.67
CA GLN A 131 -5.46 16.71 8.26
C GLN A 131 -6.65 16.78 7.31
N LEU A 132 -6.70 15.87 6.32
CA LEU A 132 -7.82 15.80 5.38
C LEU A 132 -9.15 15.54 6.11
N ARG A 133 -9.18 14.58 7.03
CA ARG A 133 -10.37 14.30 7.87
C ARG A 133 -10.80 15.49 8.70
N LYS A 134 -9.85 16.22 9.32
CA LYS A 134 -10.15 17.45 10.06
C LYS A 134 -10.74 18.52 9.14
N HIS A 135 -10.20 18.66 7.93
CA HIS A 135 -10.67 19.64 6.95
C HIS A 135 -12.10 19.32 6.49
N GLU A 136 -12.39 18.05 6.18
CA GLU A 136 -13.73 17.57 5.85
C GLU A 136 -14.74 17.78 6.99
N ALA A 137 -14.34 17.47 8.23
CA ALA A 137 -15.17 17.70 9.40
C ALA A 137 -15.46 19.20 9.61
N THR A 138 -14.47 20.06 9.37
CA THR A 138 -14.63 21.52 9.45
C THR A 138 -15.60 22.01 8.38
N LEU A 139 -15.46 21.56 7.13
CA LEU A 139 -16.37 21.89 6.03
C LEU A 139 -17.81 21.45 6.32
N LYS A 140 -17.97 20.26 6.92
CA LYS A 140 -19.28 19.75 7.32
C LYS A 140 -19.90 20.62 8.41
N ASN A 141 -19.14 21.00 9.43
CA ASN A 141 -19.62 21.89 10.49
C ASN A 141 -19.96 23.29 9.95
N GLN A 142 -19.18 23.85 9.02
CA GLN A 142 -19.51 25.11 8.35
C GLN A 142 -20.82 25.04 7.56
N LYS A 143 -21.09 23.92 6.88
CA LYS A 143 -22.37 23.71 6.19
C LYS A 143 -23.53 23.60 7.18
N LEU A 144 -23.34 22.91 8.30
CA LEU A 144 -24.36 22.79 9.34
C LEU A 144 -24.72 24.15 9.95
N THR A 145 -23.73 24.99 10.26
CA THR A 145 -23.99 26.33 10.80
C THR A 145 -24.70 27.23 9.79
N MET A 146 -24.35 27.15 8.51
CA MET A 146 -25.08 27.87 7.45
C MET A 146 -26.54 27.42 7.33
N LEU A 147 -26.81 26.11 7.45
CA LEU A 147 -28.17 25.57 7.46
C LEU A 147 -28.96 26.01 8.70
N GLU A 148 -28.33 26.03 9.88
CA GLU A 148 -28.95 26.56 11.10
C GLU A 148 -29.30 28.04 10.97
N GLN A 149 -28.39 28.83 10.38
CA GLN A 149 -28.64 30.24 10.07
C GLN A 149 -29.79 30.40 9.07
N GLU A 150 -29.80 29.66 7.97
CA GLU A 150 -30.88 29.68 6.98
C GLU A 150 -32.23 29.33 7.62
N LYS A 151 -32.27 28.31 8.48
CA LYS A 151 -33.47 27.92 9.22
C LYS A 151 -33.96 29.03 10.15
N SER A 152 -33.06 29.69 10.89
CA SER A 152 -33.42 30.79 11.79
C SER A 152 -34.00 32.00 11.03
N LEU A 153 -33.41 32.33 9.88
CA LEU A 153 -33.89 33.38 8.99
C LEU A 153 -35.24 33.02 8.36
N TRP A 154 -35.43 31.76 7.99
CA TRP A 154 -36.69 31.26 7.46
C TRP A 154 -37.81 31.28 8.51
N LEU A 155 -37.51 30.92 9.77
CA LEU A 155 -38.46 31.02 10.88
C LEU A 155 -38.88 32.47 11.16
N LEU A 156 -37.95 33.42 11.12
CA LEU A 156 -38.27 34.84 11.27
C LEU A 156 -39.21 35.32 10.15
N LYS A 157 -38.90 34.96 8.88
CA LYS A 157 -39.75 35.28 7.73
C LYS A 157 -41.17 34.71 7.89
N LEU A 158 -41.30 33.48 8.38
CA LEU A 158 -42.60 32.86 8.65
C LEU A 158 -43.42 33.64 9.68
N ILE A 159 -42.80 34.04 10.79
CA ILE A 159 -43.48 34.81 11.85
C ILE A 159 -43.98 36.15 11.29
N ILE A 160 -43.18 36.83 10.48
CA ILE A 160 -43.57 38.09 9.83
C ILE A 160 -44.78 37.86 8.91
N ILE A 161 -44.76 36.83 8.06
CA ILE A 161 -45.89 36.50 7.17
C ILE A 161 -47.17 36.20 7.97
N ALA A 162 -47.07 35.42 9.04
CA ALA A 162 -48.22 35.12 9.90
C ALA A 162 -48.80 36.37 10.56
N SER A 163 -47.94 37.29 11.03
CA SER A 163 -48.40 38.55 11.63
C SER A 163 -49.17 39.43 10.63
N ILE A 164 -48.67 39.55 9.39
CA ILE A 164 -49.34 40.30 8.31
C ILE A 164 -50.72 39.69 8.01
N PHE A 165 -50.81 38.36 7.98
CA PHE A 165 -52.05 37.65 7.73
C PHE A 165 -53.13 37.97 8.80
N VAL A 166 -52.75 37.96 10.09
CA VAL A 166 -53.65 38.33 11.19
C VAL A 166 -54.12 39.78 11.08
N PHE A 167 -53.24 40.71 10.71
CA PHE A 167 -53.63 42.11 10.52
C PHE A 167 -54.61 42.31 9.36
N ILE A 168 -54.45 41.56 8.27
CA ILE A 168 -55.38 41.60 7.13
C ILE A 168 -56.76 41.06 7.56
N GLU A 169 -56.81 39.91 8.23
CA GLU A 169 -58.08 39.35 8.72
C GLU A 169 -58.76 40.29 9.72
N GLY A 170 -58.00 40.85 10.66
CA GLY A 170 -58.51 41.86 11.61
C GLY A 170 -59.05 43.11 10.90
N GLY A 171 -58.35 43.61 9.88
CA GLY A 171 -58.80 44.73 9.07
C GLY A 171 -60.10 44.44 8.31
N VAL A 172 -60.26 43.24 7.75
CA VAL A 172 -61.49 42.82 7.07
C VAL A 172 -62.66 42.72 8.04
N VAL A 173 -62.45 42.16 9.23
CA VAL A 173 -63.49 42.07 10.27
C VAL A 173 -63.89 43.48 10.75
N PHE A 174 -62.92 44.35 11.02
CA PHE A 174 -63.17 45.72 11.44
C PHE A 174 -63.94 46.51 10.38
N TYR A 175 -63.55 46.40 9.11
CA TYR A 175 -64.26 47.03 8.00
C TYR A 175 -65.72 46.56 7.90
N LYS A 176 -65.97 45.24 8.05
CA LYS A 176 -67.34 44.70 8.07
C LYS A 176 -68.17 45.23 9.24
N VAL A 177 -67.59 45.35 10.43
CA VAL A 177 -68.29 45.89 11.61
C VAL A 177 -68.63 47.36 11.42
N LEU A 178 -67.71 48.16 10.86
CA LEU A 178 -67.97 49.57 10.59
C LEU A 178 -69.12 49.77 9.59
N VAL A 179 -69.09 49.05 8.46
CA VAL A 179 -70.15 49.13 7.43
C VAL A 179 -71.50 48.65 7.99
N TRP A 180 -71.53 47.57 8.78
CA TRP A 180 -72.78 47.10 9.39
C TRP A 180 -73.35 48.06 10.44
N ASN A 181 -72.50 48.85 11.09
CA ASN A 181 -72.92 49.83 12.10
C ASN A 181 -73.38 51.16 11.49
N ASP A 182 -73.05 51.45 10.22
CA ASP A 182 -73.56 52.61 9.48
C ASP A 182 -74.93 52.34 8.83
N ASP A 183 -75.37 51.08 8.76
CA ASP A 183 -76.66 50.64 8.18
C ASP A 183 -77.81 50.49 9.22
N LEU A 184 -77.63 51.00 10.45
CA LEU A 184 -78.55 50.89 11.60
C LEU A 184 -79.00 52.26 12.13
#